data_AF-A0A7S4ENP1-F1
#
_entry.id   AF-A0A7S4ENP1-F1
#
_cell.length_a   1.000
_cell.length_b   1.000
_cell.length_c   1.000
_cell.angle_alpha   90.00
_cell.angle_beta   90.00
_cell.angle_gamma   90.00
#
_symmetry.space_group_name_H-M   'P 1'
#
loop_
_entity.id
_entity.type
_entity.pdbx_description
1 polymer ?
#
loop_
_entity_poly.entity_id
_entity_poly.type
_entity_poly.pdbx_seq_one_letter_code
_entity_poly.pdbx_strand_id
1 'polypeptide(L)'
;MVDCEFYSERRARCHNTYGTNRGEECVHEALTEKRCLSMQRCPRKALEYYGNYNNNNGIIGSGMNSGGDFTKTNQDLHQSYGSETTNYQKALCASWAESFFYIDKELEHGEEVTRHHREARRVVSNDSKLQKECRRIAMDLAECLRATTKR
;
A
#
# COMPACT_ATOMS: atom_id res chain seq x y z
N MET A 1 -11.23 14.40 -10.40
CA MET A 1 -11.48 13.44 -9.31
C MET A 1 -11.32 12.07 -9.91
N VAL A 2 -10.44 11.20 -9.39
CA VAL A 2 -10.34 9.82 -9.88
C VAL A 2 -11.58 9.09 -9.37
N ASP A 3 -12.42 8.63 -10.30
CA ASP A 3 -13.61 7.88 -9.96
C ASP A 3 -13.24 6.43 -9.60
N CYS A 4 -13.59 6.01 -8.39
CA CYS A 4 -13.32 4.65 -7.93
C CYS A 4 -14.31 3.62 -8.51
N GLU A 5 -15.37 4.05 -9.22
CA GLU A 5 -16.34 3.17 -9.90
C GLU A 5 -15.66 2.18 -10.83
N PHE A 6 -14.63 2.60 -11.57
CA PHE A 6 -13.86 1.71 -12.45
C PHE A 6 -13.27 0.50 -11.70
N TYR A 7 -12.73 0.71 -10.49
CA TYR A 7 -12.18 -0.36 -9.67
C TYR A 7 -13.27 -1.23 -9.05
N SER A 8 -14.41 -0.64 -8.72
CA SER A 8 -15.59 -1.37 -8.24
C SER A 8 -16.12 -2.34 -9.29
N GLU A 9 -16.24 -1.88 -10.53
CA GLU A 9 -16.64 -2.73 -11.64
C GLU A 9 -15.63 -3.84 -11.92
N ARG A 10 -14.32 -3.54 -11.87
CA ARG A 10 -13.28 -4.56 -12.03
C ARG A 10 -13.41 -5.66 -10.98
N ARG A 11 -13.60 -5.29 -9.71
CA ARG A 11 -13.83 -6.24 -8.62
C ARG A 11 -15.12 -7.03 -8.85
N ALA A 12 -16.21 -6.39 -9.23
CA ALA A 12 -17.49 -7.05 -9.51
C ALA A 12 -17.37 -8.07 -10.66
N ARG A 13 -16.70 -7.70 -11.76
CA ARG A 13 -16.40 -8.61 -12.88
C ARG A 13 -15.56 -9.80 -12.43
N CYS A 14 -14.52 -9.58 -11.62
CA CYS A 14 -13.71 -10.68 -11.11
C CYS A 14 -14.54 -11.65 -10.26
N HIS A 15 -15.35 -11.16 -9.32
CA HIS A 15 -16.22 -12.01 -8.50
C HIS A 15 -17.31 -12.72 -9.31
N ASN A 16 -17.81 -12.13 -10.40
CA ASN A 16 -18.73 -12.81 -11.30
C ASN A 16 -18.07 -14.02 -11.99
N THR A 17 -16.77 -13.92 -12.30
CA THR A 17 -16.01 -15.01 -12.95
C THR A 17 -15.62 -16.12 -11.96
N TYR A 18 -15.06 -15.76 -10.80
CA TYR A 18 -14.45 -16.72 -9.87
C TYR A 18 -15.33 -17.07 -8.67
N GLY A 19 -16.45 -16.37 -8.50
CA GLY A 19 -17.36 -16.51 -7.36
C GLY A 19 -16.96 -15.63 -6.17
N THR A 20 -17.94 -15.21 -5.38
CA THR A 20 -17.75 -14.29 -4.25
C THR A 20 -16.92 -14.90 -3.11
N ASN A 21 -17.00 -16.23 -2.92
CA ASN A 21 -16.42 -16.94 -1.79
C ASN A 21 -15.10 -17.68 -2.10
N ARG A 22 -14.63 -17.65 -3.35
CA ARG A 22 -13.35 -18.25 -3.77
C ARG A 22 -12.29 -17.20 -4.11
N GLY A 23 -12.55 -15.94 -3.75
CA GLY A 23 -11.95 -14.74 -4.34
C GLY A 23 -10.49 -14.42 -4.01
N GLU A 24 -9.61 -15.41 -3.83
CA GLU A 24 -8.16 -15.16 -3.82
C GLU A 24 -7.69 -14.57 -5.15
N GLU A 25 -8.31 -14.96 -6.28
CA GLU A 25 -8.05 -14.38 -7.60
C GLU A 25 -8.46 -12.90 -7.68
N CYS A 26 -9.40 -12.46 -6.84
CA CYS A 26 -9.94 -11.10 -6.86
C CYS A 26 -9.40 -10.22 -5.73
N VAL A 27 -8.45 -10.73 -4.94
CA VAL A 27 -7.80 -10.00 -3.84
C VAL A 27 -7.14 -8.72 -4.38
N HIS A 28 -6.49 -8.80 -5.53
CA HIS A 28 -5.83 -7.66 -6.14
C HIS A 28 -6.82 -6.52 -6.46
N GLU A 29 -7.93 -6.84 -7.12
CA GLU A 29 -9.01 -5.90 -7.43
C GLU A 29 -9.62 -5.32 -6.15
N ALA A 30 -9.85 -6.15 -5.12
CA ALA A 30 -10.40 -5.71 -3.84
C ALA A 30 -9.47 -4.75 -3.09
N LEU A 31 -8.16 -5.02 -3.07
CA LEU A 31 -7.16 -4.13 -2.46
C LEU A 31 -7.02 -2.83 -3.25
N THR A 32 -7.09 -2.89 -4.58
CA THR A 32 -7.00 -1.72 -5.46
C THR A 32 -8.22 -0.80 -5.28
N GLU A 33 -9.43 -1.34 -5.29
CA GLU A 33 -10.65 -0.58 -5.00
C GLU A 33 -10.59 0.04 -3.60
N LYS A 34 -10.17 -0.74 -2.59
CA LYS A 34 -10.04 -0.25 -1.21
C LYS A 34 -9.05 0.90 -1.11
N ARG A 35 -7.92 0.85 -1.80
CA ARG A 35 -6.94 1.96 -1.84
C ARG A 35 -7.55 3.21 -2.47
N CYS A 36 -8.25 3.07 -3.59
CA CYS A 36 -8.93 4.21 -4.25
C CYS A 36 -9.97 4.85 -3.31
N LEU A 37 -10.88 4.05 -2.76
CA LEU A 37 -11.92 4.52 -1.84
C LEU A 37 -11.33 5.18 -0.59
N SER A 38 -10.22 4.66 -0.08
CA SER A 38 -9.47 5.25 1.02
C SER A 38 -8.98 6.65 0.68
N MET A 39 -8.36 6.82 -0.49
CA MET A 39 -7.86 8.13 -0.94
C MET A 39 -8.99 9.12 -1.20
N GLN A 40 -10.12 8.67 -1.74
CA GLN A 40 -11.28 9.52 -2.03
C GLN A 40 -12.01 9.96 -0.76
N ARG A 41 -12.25 9.03 0.19
CA ARG A 41 -13.12 9.28 1.36
C ARG A 41 -12.37 9.67 2.62
N CYS A 42 -11.14 9.17 2.77
CA CYS A 42 -10.33 9.32 3.97
C CYS A 42 -8.88 9.74 3.63
N PRO A 43 -8.67 10.81 2.82
CA PRO A 43 -7.37 11.11 2.21
C PRO A 43 -6.23 11.22 3.23
N ARG A 44 -6.45 11.88 4.37
CA ARG A 44 -5.41 12.03 5.40
C ARG A 44 -4.96 10.67 5.98
N LYS A 45 -5.92 9.81 6.33
CA LYS A 45 -5.65 8.47 6.88
C LYS A 45 -5.13 7.52 5.82
N ALA A 46 -5.58 7.67 4.57
CA ALA A 46 -5.08 6.91 3.44
C ALA A 46 -3.62 7.26 3.14
N LEU A 47 -3.22 8.53 3.21
CA LEU A 47 -1.82 8.94 3.08
C LEU A 47 -0.95 8.42 4.24
N GLU A 48 -1.49 8.40 5.46
CA GLU A 48 -0.81 7.79 6.63
C GLU A 48 -0.63 6.27 6.48
N TYR A 49 -1.53 5.58 5.78
CA TYR A 49 -1.47 4.11 5.66
C TYR A 49 -0.83 3.60 4.36
N TYR A 50 -1.07 4.26 3.23
CA TYR A 50 -0.56 3.87 1.91
C TYR A 50 0.67 4.68 1.49
N GLY A 51 1.03 5.72 2.25
CA GLY A 51 2.09 6.66 1.88
C GLY A 51 1.61 7.73 0.90
N ASN A 52 2.50 8.68 0.59
CA ASN A 52 2.24 9.71 -0.40
C ASN A 52 2.62 9.20 -1.80
N TYR A 53 1.67 9.25 -2.74
CA TYR A 53 1.85 8.82 -4.12
C TYR A 53 2.71 9.79 -4.97
N ASN A 54 3.13 10.93 -4.39
CA ASN A 54 3.79 12.02 -5.10
C ASN A 54 5.34 12.01 -5.09
N ASN A 55 6.00 10.90 -4.76
CA ASN A 55 7.43 10.77 -5.03
C ASN A 55 7.70 9.59 -5.94
N ASN A 56 8.25 9.91 -7.11
CA ASN A 56 8.71 9.03 -8.16
C ASN A 56 9.55 7.86 -7.64
N ASN A 57 8.92 6.72 -7.33
CA ASN A 57 9.49 5.38 -7.49
C ASN A 57 8.44 4.31 -7.18
N GLY A 58 7.95 3.65 -8.24
CA GLY A 58 7.18 2.40 -8.23
C GLY A 58 5.85 2.47 -7.46
N ILE A 59 4.68 2.37 -8.05
CA ILE A 59 4.21 1.26 -8.87
C ILE A 59 2.85 1.74 -9.40
N ILE A 60 2.76 2.13 -10.67
CA ILE A 60 1.75 1.74 -11.70
C ILE A 60 2.43 2.12 -13.04
N GLY A 61 2.72 1.12 -13.88
CA GLY A 61 3.67 1.23 -14.98
C GLY A 61 3.31 2.18 -16.13
N SER A 62 4.34 2.79 -16.72
CA SER A 62 4.63 2.93 -18.15
C SER A 62 5.93 3.73 -18.29
N GLY A 63 6.83 3.31 -19.19
CA GLY A 63 8.24 3.69 -19.18
C GLY A 63 8.57 5.15 -19.56
N MET A 64 9.86 5.48 -19.33
CA MET A 64 10.77 6.38 -20.08
C MET A 64 11.67 7.25 -19.17
N ASN A 65 12.96 6.90 -19.19
CA ASN A 65 14.18 7.72 -19.22
C ASN A 65 14.50 8.82 -18.17
N SER A 66 15.64 8.58 -17.50
CA SER A 66 16.82 9.45 -17.32
C SER A 66 16.87 10.54 -16.25
N GLY A 67 17.75 10.28 -15.26
CA GLY A 67 18.94 11.13 -14.97
C GLY A 67 18.82 12.21 -13.89
N GLY A 68 19.64 12.12 -12.84
CA GLY A 68 19.88 13.25 -11.92
C GLY A 68 20.65 12.90 -10.65
N ASP A 69 21.97 13.07 -10.71
CA ASP A 69 22.99 12.94 -9.66
C ASP A 69 22.92 14.08 -8.62
N PHE A 70 23.13 13.84 -7.32
CA PHE A 70 23.78 14.81 -6.42
C PHE A 70 24.27 14.21 -5.09
N THR A 71 25.47 14.67 -4.72
CA THR A 71 26.40 14.17 -3.70
C THR A 71 26.22 14.70 -2.26
N LYS A 72 26.67 13.86 -1.30
CA LYS A 72 27.45 14.15 -0.05
C LYS A 72 26.78 14.44 1.32
N THR A 73 26.97 13.45 2.22
CA THR A 73 27.45 13.42 3.64
C THR A 73 26.71 14.13 4.78
N ASN A 74 26.26 13.33 5.77
CA ASN A 74 26.76 13.36 7.16
C ASN A 74 26.34 12.08 7.92
N GLN A 75 27.34 11.27 8.28
CA GLN A 75 27.34 10.25 9.33
C GLN A 75 27.38 11.05 10.66
N ASP A 76 26.57 10.78 11.70
CA ASP A 76 26.64 9.55 12.47
C ASP A 76 25.37 9.26 13.30
N LEU A 77 24.89 8.02 13.10
CA LEU A 77 24.22 7.11 14.04
C LEU A 77 22.83 7.38 14.63
N HIS A 78 22.16 8.49 14.31
CA HIS A 78 20.70 8.63 14.54
C HIS A 78 19.94 9.09 13.28
N GLN A 79 20.59 8.93 12.12
CA GLN A 79 20.29 9.61 10.87
C GLN A 79 20.12 8.64 9.68
N SER A 80 19.63 7.42 9.92
CA SER A 80 19.37 6.42 8.86
C SER A 80 17.89 6.29 8.45
N TYR A 81 16.95 6.99 9.11
CA TYR A 81 15.53 6.93 8.78
C TYR A 81 14.81 8.29 8.87
N GLY A 82 15.40 9.36 8.32
CA GLY A 82 14.70 10.65 8.15
C GLY A 82 15.41 11.46 7.08
N SER A 83 14.88 11.57 5.87
CA SER A 83 13.91 12.64 5.53
C SER A 83 12.91 12.22 4.43
N GLU A 84 13.17 11.12 3.72
CA GLU A 84 12.25 10.51 2.74
C GLU A 84 11.43 9.33 3.32
N THR A 85 11.79 8.90 4.53
CA THR A 85 11.33 7.66 5.17
C THR A 85 9.96 7.75 5.82
N THR A 86 9.41 8.94 6.05
CA THR A 86 8.06 9.05 6.62
C THR A 86 7.03 8.47 5.66
N ASN A 87 7.18 8.71 4.36
CA ASN A 87 6.31 8.14 3.35
C ASN A 87 6.56 6.65 3.13
N TYR A 88 7.84 6.23 3.18
CA TYR A 88 8.21 4.82 3.09
C TYR A 88 7.65 4.02 4.27
N GLN A 89 7.74 4.50 5.50
CA GLN A 89 7.15 3.87 6.70
C GLN A 89 5.62 3.78 6.61
N LYS A 90 4.98 4.79 6.03
CA LYS A 90 3.53 4.77 5.81
C LYS A 90 3.17 3.66 4.82
N ALA A 91 3.79 3.64 3.65
CA ALA A 91 3.61 2.57 2.67
C ALA A 91 4.03 1.18 3.21
N LEU A 92 5.02 1.12 4.11
CA LEU A 92 5.49 -0.11 4.75
C LEU A 92 4.36 -0.84 5.50
N CYS A 93 3.46 -0.10 6.15
CA CYS A 93 2.32 -0.69 6.84
C CYS A 93 1.33 -1.34 5.86
N ALA A 94 1.01 -0.66 4.75
CA ALA A 94 0.20 -1.24 3.70
C ALA A 94 0.88 -2.45 3.05
N SER A 95 2.15 -2.34 2.66
CA SER A 95 2.92 -3.44 2.06
C SER A 95 3.05 -4.64 3.00
N TRP A 96 3.21 -4.40 4.31
CA TRP A 96 3.22 -5.45 5.32
C TRP A 96 1.87 -6.13 5.42
N ALA A 97 0.76 -5.38 5.51
CA ALA A 97 -0.57 -5.96 5.58
C ALA A 97 -0.93 -6.73 4.31
N GLU A 98 -0.67 -6.15 3.14
CA GLU A 98 -0.96 -6.73 1.81
C GLU A 98 -0.18 -8.02 1.56
N SER A 99 1.05 -8.13 2.10
CA SER A 99 1.87 -9.34 1.98
C SER A 99 1.22 -10.62 2.50
N PHE A 100 0.27 -10.53 3.44
CA PHE A 100 -0.47 -11.68 3.96
C PHE A 100 -1.62 -12.12 3.05
N PHE A 101 -2.04 -11.25 2.12
CA PHE A 101 -3.07 -11.57 1.15
C PHE A 101 -2.51 -12.23 -0.12
N TYR A 102 -1.19 -12.08 -0.36
CA TYR A 102 -0.52 -12.59 -1.56
C TYR A 102 0.40 -13.79 -1.29
N ILE A 103 0.26 -14.51 -0.17
CA ILE A 103 1.22 -15.54 0.27
C ILE A 103 1.55 -16.56 -0.83
N ASP A 104 0.56 -17.00 -1.61
CA ASP A 104 0.73 -18.02 -2.66
C ASP A 104 0.76 -17.45 -4.10
N LYS A 105 0.49 -16.14 -4.28
CA LYS A 105 0.34 -15.49 -5.60
C LYS A 105 1.20 -14.23 -5.77
N GLU A 106 2.16 -14.00 -4.88
CA GLU A 106 2.94 -12.77 -4.85
C GLU A 106 3.70 -12.47 -6.15
N LEU A 107 4.28 -13.51 -6.76
CA LEU A 107 5.04 -13.41 -8.01
C LEU A 107 4.17 -13.09 -9.22
N GLU A 108 2.87 -13.40 -9.18
CA GLU A 108 1.93 -13.10 -10.27
C GLU A 108 1.73 -11.59 -10.45
N HIS A 109 2.01 -10.80 -9.41
CA HIS A 109 1.89 -9.35 -9.42
C HIS A 109 3.21 -8.62 -9.67
N GLY A 110 4.28 -9.36 -10.00
CA GLY A 110 5.58 -8.81 -10.37
C GLY A 110 6.63 -8.92 -9.26
N GLU A 111 7.88 -9.03 -9.70
CA GLU A 111 9.04 -9.23 -8.83
C GLU A 111 9.25 -8.04 -7.87
N GLU A 112 8.98 -6.83 -8.34
CA GLU A 112 9.11 -5.61 -7.52
C GLU A 112 8.08 -5.57 -6.38
N VAL A 113 6.81 -5.90 -6.66
CA VAL A 113 5.74 -6.01 -5.64
C VAL A 113 6.12 -7.07 -4.60
N THR A 114 6.58 -8.23 -5.07
CA THR A 114 7.05 -9.32 -4.22
C THR A 114 8.20 -8.88 -3.30
N ARG A 115 9.18 -8.17 -3.86
CA ARG A 115 10.31 -7.64 -3.09
C ARG A 115 9.85 -6.70 -1.99
N HIS A 116 8.95 -5.75 -2.29
CA HIS A 116 8.43 -4.81 -1.32
C HIS A 116 7.65 -5.46 -0.18
N HIS A 117 6.81 -6.44 -0.49
CA HIS A 117 6.07 -7.18 0.53
C HIS A 117 6.98 -8.03 1.43
N ARG A 118 7.98 -8.73 0.85
CA ARG A 118 8.96 -9.50 1.63
C ARG A 118 9.78 -8.61 2.55
N GLU A 119 10.23 -7.47 2.04
CA GLU A 119 10.95 -6.48 2.83
C GLU A 119 10.08 -5.94 3.97
N ALA A 120 8.84 -5.55 3.68
CA ALA A 120 7.89 -5.07 4.67
C ALA A 120 7.59 -6.12 5.75
N ARG A 121 7.41 -7.39 5.35
CA ARG A 121 7.31 -8.52 6.29
C ARG A 121 8.52 -8.62 7.19
N ARG A 122 9.73 -8.56 6.63
CA ARG A 122 10.96 -8.66 7.40
C ARG A 122 11.12 -7.51 8.39
N VAL A 123 10.84 -6.28 7.98
CA VAL A 123 11.03 -5.10 8.84
C VAL A 123 9.97 -5.04 9.92
N VAL A 124 8.68 -5.07 9.55
CA VAL A 124 7.60 -4.89 10.51
C VAL A 124 7.48 -6.09 11.44
N SER A 125 7.59 -7.32 10.94
CA SER A 125 7.41 -8.52 11.80
C SER A 125 8.52 -8.68 12.84
N ASN A 126 9.67 -8.02 12.67
CA ASN A 126 10.77 -8.04 13.64
C ASN A 126 10.76 -6.85 14.63
N ASP A 127 9.88 -5.86 14.44
CA ASP A 127 9.77 -4.70 15.32
C ASP A 127 8.36 -4.61 15.94
N SER A 128 8.27 -4.97 17.23
CA SER A 128 6.99 -4.95 17.97
C SER A 128 6.37 -3.56 18.14
N LYS A 129 7.17 -2.49 18.17
CA LYS A 129 6.66 -1.11 18.24
C LYS A 129 6.06 -0.73 16.90
N LEU A 130 6.77 -1.03 15.81
CA LEU A 130 6.32 -0.76 14.45
C LEU A 130 5.05 -1.56 14.10
N GLN A 131 4.93 -2.81 14.57
CA GLN A 131 3.68 -3.59 14.41
C GLN A 131 2.49 -2.91 15.06
N LYS A 132 2.64 -2.44 16.31
CA LYS A 132 1.57 -1.74 17.03
C LYS A 132 1.18 -0.46 16.31
N GLU A 133 2.16 0.26 15.79
CA GLU A 133 1.93 1.47 15.00
C GLU A 133 1.17 1.17 13.70
N CYS A 134 1.63 0.21 12.89
CA CYS A 134 0.95 -0.18 11.66
C CYS A 134 -0.49 -0.65 11.91
N ARG A 135 -0.72 -1.43 12.99
CA ARG A 135 -2.08 -1.83 13.38
C ARG A 135 -2.95 -0.63 13.73
N ARG A 136 -2.42 0.34 14.50
CA ARG A 136 -3.13 1.58 14.86
C ARG A 136 -3.52 2.36 13.60
N ILE A 137 -2.58 2.60 12.69
CA ILE A 137 -2.83 3.36 11.45
C ILE A 137 -3.90 2.65 10.60
N ALA A 138 -3.84 1.32 10.48
CA ALA A 138 -4.83 0.53 9.77
C ALA A 138 -6.23 0.64 10.39
N MET A 139 -6.32 0.62 11.72
CA MET A 139 -7.58 0.79 12.46
C MET A 139 -8.17 2.18 12.26
N ASP A 140 -7.36 3.24 12.37
CA ASP A 140 -7.79 4.63 12.13
C ASP A 140 -8.39 4.81 10.72
N LEU A 141 -7.77 4.20 9.70
CA LEU A 141 -8.29 4.23 8.33
C LEU A 141 -9.62 3.47 8.22
N ALA A 142 -9.72 2.29 8.83
CA ALA A 142 -10.93 1.48 8.81
C ALA A 142 -12.11 2.20 9.52
N GLU A 143 -11.85 2.87 10.64
CA GLU A 143 -12.86 3.67 11.35
C GLU A 143 -13.36 4.84 10.50
N CYS A 144 -12.44 5.56 9.84
CA CYS A 144 -12.81 6.63 8.92
C CYS A 144 -13.69 6.11 7.76
N LEU A 145 -13.31 4.99 7.15
CA LEU A 145 -14.08 4.39 6.06
C LEU A 145 -15.48 3.94 6.51
N ARG A 146 -15.61 3.40 7.73
CA ARG A 146 -16.92 3.03 8.31
C ARG A 146 -17.80 4.26 8.59
N ALA A 147 -17.21 5.37 9.04
CA ALA A 147 -17.95 6.61 9.27
C ALA A 147 -18.49 7.23 7.98
N THR A 148 -17.76 7.07 6.86
CA THR A 148 -18.16 7.61 5.56
C THR A 148 -19.18 6.75 4.80
N THR A 149 -19.34 5.48 5.16
CA THR A 149 -20.33 4.56 4.54
C THR A 149 -21.71 4.62 5.19
N LYS A 150 -21.87 5.29 6.35
CA LYS A 150 -23.15 5.42 7.07
C LYS A 150 -23.96 6.68 6.69
N ARG A 151 -23.59 7.38 5.61
CA ARG A 151 -24.33 8.52 5.06
C ARG A 151 -24.94 8.12 3.72
#